data_AF-A0A537B809-F1
#
_entry.id   AF-A0A537B809-F1
#
_cell.length_a   1.000
_cell.length_b   1.000
_cell.length_c   1.000
_cell.angle_alpha   90.00
_cell.angle_beta   90.00
_cell.angle_gamma   90.00
#
_symmetry.space_group_name_H-M   'P 1'
#
loop_
_entity.id
_entity.type
_entity.pdbx_description
1 polymer ?
#
loop_
_entity_poly.entity_id
_entity_poly.type
_entity_poly.pdbx_seq_one_letter_code
_entity_poly.pdbx_strand_id
1 'polypeptide(L)'
;MSLKPAFRVVGTAALAALALAAAAQQPNPLDVVPDKMPNDIPYGAPIALDHAQAAINAAVAESKKRGWKLNVAVMDSGGNLVAFARMDGAQLASIAISEHKARVAVKFRRETKAIEGGVQSGLNYLLTLD
;
A
#
# COMPACT_ATOMS: atom_id res chain seq x y z
N MET A 1 -74.15 28.35 13.73
CA MET A 1 -72.92 28.30 12.89
C MET A 1 -71.76 28.53 13.83
N SER A 2 -70.82 27.65 14.14
CA SER A 2 -70.37 26.37 13.58
C SER A 2 -69.67 25.64 14.75
N LEU A 3 -70.14 24.46 15.15
CA LEU A 3 -69.44 23.56 16.08
C LEU A 3 -69.16 22.26 15.34
N LYS A 4 -67.89 21.86 15.26
CA LYS A 4 -67.45 20.56 14.71
C LYS A 4 -67.17 19.59 15.86
N PRO A 5 -67.74 18.37 15.82
CA PRO A 5 -67.16 17.16 16.42
C PRO A 5 -66.86 16.13 15.31
N ALA A 6 -65.67 15.54 15.21
CA ALA A 6 -65.10 14.44 16.00
C ALA A 6 -65.29 13.06 15.33
N PHE A 7 -64.14 12.38 15.14
CA PHE A 7 -63.89 10.93 15.09
C PHE A 7 -64.35 10.09 13.88
N ARG A 8 -63.34 9.51 13.17
CA ARG A 8 -63.16 8.04 13.07
C ARG A 8 -61.77 7.66 12.52
N VAL A 9 -61.06 6.87 13.34
CA VAL A 9 -59.81 6.14 13.06
C VAL A 9 -60.12 4.90 12.21
N VAL A 10 -59.15 4.47 11.38
CA VAL A 10 -58.74 3.09 11.02
C VAL A 10 -58.30 3.04 9.54
N GLY A 11 -57.09 2.53 9.27
CA GLY A 11 -56.78 1.95 7.96
C GLY A 11 -55.36 2.08 7.42
N THR A 12 -54.43 1.32 8.00
CA THR A 12 -53.43 0.51 7.26
C THR A 12 -52.50 1.18 6.21
N ALA A 13 -51.22 1.29 6.59
CA ALA A 13 -50.08 0.74 5.87
C ALA A 13 -50.20 0.53 4.34
N ALA A 14 -49.79 1.54 3.56
CA ALA A 14 -49.21 1.47 2.22
C ALA A 14 -48.92 2.93 1.85
N LEU A 15 -47.74 3.39 1.45
CA LEU A 15 -46.74 2.78 0.61
C LEU A 15 -45.35 3.12 1.15
N ALA A 16 -44.66 2.12 1.70
CA ALA A 16 -43.22 2.01 1.52
C ALA A 16 -42.99 1.68 0.04
N ALA A 17 -43.07 2.70 -0.83
CA ALA A 17 -42.70 2.54 -2.23
C ALA A 17 -41.17 2.52 -2.27
N LEU A 18 -40.65 1.30 -2.34
CA LEU A 18 -39.30 0.97 -2.73
C LEU A 18 -38.89 1.82 -3.95
N ALA A 19 -38.17 2.91 -3.72
CA ALA A 19 -37.25 3.42 -4.71
C ALA A 19 -36.03 2.51 -4.68
N LEU A 20 -36.11 1.36 -5.34
CA LEU A 20 -34.93 0.77 -5.96
C LEU A 20 -34.47 1.76 -7.03
N ALA A 21 -33.78 2.82 -6.60
CA ALA A 21 -32.82 3.44 -7.47
C ALA A 21 -31.81 2.33 -7.75
N ALA A 22 -31.84 1.80 -8.98
CA ALA A 22 -30.69 1.16 -9.56
C ALA A 22 -29.57 2.20 -9.50
N ALA A 23 -28.85 2.24 -8.39
CA ALA A 23 -27.60 2.97 -8.31
C ALA A 23 -26.73 2.29 -9.36
N ALA A 24 -26.60 2.93 -10.52
CA ALA A 24 -25.63 2.53 -11.51
C ALA A 24 -24.31 2.39 -10.75
N GLN A 25 -23.78 1.18 -10.68
CA GLN A 25 -22.50 0.90 -10.04
C GLN A 25 -21.52 1.89 -10.67
N GLN A 26 -20.99 2.80 -9.84
CA GLN A 26 -20.01 3.77 -10.33
C GLN A 26 -18.89 2.97 -11.01
N PRO A 27 -18.46 3.32 -12.23
CA PRO A 27 -17.47 2.54 -12.97
C PRO A 27 -16.28 2.25 -12.08
N ASN A 28 -15.92 0.97 -11.91
CA ASN A 28 -14.81 0.63 -11.05
C ASN A 28 -13.54 1.22 -11.68
N PRO A 29 -12.80 2.10 -10.99
CA PRO A 29 -11.59 2.71 -11.53
C PRO A 29 -10.53 1.68 -11.96
N LEU A 30 -10.65 0.44 -11.49
CA LEU A 30 -9.78 -0.69 -11.85
C LEU A 30 -10.14 -1.34 -13.19
N ASP A 31 -11.27 -1.00 -13.79
CA ASP A 31 -11.68 -1.53 -15.10
C ASP A 31 -10.94 -0.82 -16.27
N VAL A 32 -10.18 0.24 -15.97
CA VAL A 32 -9.35 0.95 -16.95
C VAL A 32 -8.08 0.15 -17.20
N VAL A 33 -7.99 -0.46 -18.38
CA VAL A 33 -6.77 -1.14 -18.82
C VAL A 33 -5.76 -0.11 -19.32
N PRO A 34 -4.54 -0.07 -18.78
CA PRO A 34 -3.49 0.83 -19.27
C PRO A 34 -3.05 0.48 -20.70
N ASP A 35 -2.78 1.49 -21.53
CA ASP A 35 -2.27 1.30 -22.90
C ASP A 35 -0.88 0.64 -22.96
N LYS A 36 -0.11 0.73 -21.86
CA LYS A 36 1.23 0.16 -21.70
C LYS A 36 1.36 -0.50 -20.35
N MET A 37 2.19 -1.54 -20.27
CA MET A 37 2.45 -2.24 -19.01
C MET A 37 3.12 -1.28 -18.01
N PRO A 38 2.53 -1.06 -16.81
CA PRO A 38 3.15 -0.24 -15.79
C PRO A 38 4.44 -0.86 -15.23
N ASN A 39 5.44 -0.03 -14.92
CA ASN A 39 6.72 -0.44 -14.31
C ASN A 39 7.49 -1.51 -15.12
N ASP A 40 7.47 -1.42 -16.45
CA ASP A 40 8.20 -2.33 -17.33
C ASP A 40 9.70 -2.01 -17.39
N ILE A 41 10.41 -2.29 -16.30
CA ILE A 41 11.86 -2.03 -16.16
C ILE A 41 12.57 -3.39 -16.08
N PRO A 42 13.34 -3.86 -17.08
CA PRO A 42 13.97 -5.17 -17.00
C PRO A 42 14.82 -5.37 -15.73
N TYR A 43 14.86 -6.60 -15.21
CA TYR A 43 15.83 -6.95 -14.16
C TYR A 43 17.25 -6.84 -14.73
N GLY A 44 18.08 -6.04 -14.06
CA GLY A 44 19.44 -5.75 -14.51
C GLY A 44 20.48 -6.74 -13.99
N ALA A 45 21.76 -6.40 -14.21
CA ALA A 45 22.88 -7.10 -13.59
C ALA A 45 22.82 -6.96 -12.05
N PRO A 46 23.27 -7.98 -11.30
CA PRO A 46 23.30 -7.93 -9.84
C PRO A 46 24.26 -6.83 -9.35
N ILE A 47 23.91 -6.21 -8.23
CA ILE A 47 24.75 -5.18 -7.60
C ILE A 47 26.02 -5.82 -7.00
N ALA A 48 27.18 -5.24 -7.28
CA ALA A 48 28.43 -5.65 -6.65
C ALA A 48 28.47 -5.24 -5.17
N LEU A 49 29.16 -6.02 -4.34
CA LEU A 49 29.26 -5.80 -2.89
C LEU A 49 29.75 -4.37 -2.54
N ASP A 50 30.76 -3.86 -3.25
CA ASP A 50 31.31 -2.53 -2.99
C ASP A 50 30.26 -1.42 -3.20
N HIS A 51 29.42 -1.56 -4.22
CA HIS A 51 28.32 -0.62 -4.47
C HIS A 51 27.21 -0.75 -3.42
N ALA A 52 26.88 -1.97 -3.01
CA ALA A 52 25.91 -2.21 -1.95
C ALA A 52 26.37 -1.60 -0.63
N GLN A 53 27.65 -1.75 -0.28
CA GLN A 53 28.24 -1.18 0.92
C GLN A 53 28.30 0.35 0.85
N ALA A 54 28.61 0.92 -0.32
CA ALA A 54 28.57 2.37 -0.52
C ALA A 54 27.16 2.95 -0.29
N ALA A 55 26.12 2.28 -0.79
CA ALA A 55 24.73 2.67 -0.57
C ALA A 55 24.35 2.63 0.92
N ILE A 56 24.74 1.57 1.62
CA ILE A 56 24.55 1.45 3.09
C ILE A 56 25.26 2.60 3.81
N ASN A 57 26.52 2.87 3.47
CA ASN A 57 27.31 3.91 4.11
C ASN A 57 26.68 5.30 3.93
N ALA A 58 26.14 5.58 2.74
CA ALA A 58 25.41 6.83 2.48
C ALA A 58 24.14 6.95 3.35
N ALA A 59 23.35 5.88 3.45
CA ALA A 59 22.16 5.85 4.30
C ALA A 59 22.50 6.02 5.78
N VAL A 60 23.55 5.36 6.26
CA VAL A 60 24.04 5.48 7.65
C VAL A 60 24.62 6.87 7.94
N ALA A 61 25.29 7.49 6.97
CA ALA A 61 25.80 8.86 7.14
C ALA A 61 24.64 9.86 7.30
N GLU A 62 23.59 9.72 6.49
CA GLU A 62 22.41 10.59 6.59
C GLU A 62 21.61 10.34 7.87
N SER A 63 21.46 9.08 8.28
CA SER A 63 20.76 8.75 9.53
C SER A 63 21.49 9.32 10.75
N LYS A 64 22.82 9.29 10.77
CA LYS A 64 23.64 9.90 11.83
C LYS A 64 23.43 11.41 11.93
N LYS A 65 23.35 12.13 10.80
CA LYS A 65 23.05 13.58 10.80
C LYS A 65 21.68 13.90 11.41
N ARG A 66 20.72 12.99 11.26
CA ARG A 66 19.34 13.14 11.75
C ARG A 66 19.09 12.51 13.13
N GLY A 67 20.11 11.87 13.71
CA GLY A 67 19.97 11.13 14.98
C GLY A 67 19.08 9.87 14.87
N TRP A 68 18.91 9.31 13.66
CA TRP A 68 18.09 8.12 13.43
C TRP A 68 18.91 6.85 13.54
N LYS A 69 18.30 5.81 14.14
CA LYS A 69 18.90 4.48 14.27
C LYS A 69 18.21 3.54 13.30
N LEU A 70 18.91 3.14 12.23
CA LEU A 70 18.34 2.40 11.11
C LEU A 70 18.94 1.00 10.95
N ASN A 71 18.18 0.16 10.26
CA ASN A 71 18.66 -1.08 9.64
C ASN A 71 18.52 -0.94 8.14
N VAL A 72 19.58 -1.24 7.39
CA VAL A 72 19.66 -1.06 5.94
C VAL A 72 19.99 -2.40 5.30
N ALA A 73 19.09 -2.89 4.45
CA ALA A 73 19.28 -4.09 3.64
C ALA A 73 19.40 -3.71 2.16
N VAL A 74 20.31 -4.35 1.45
CA VAL A 74 20.49 -4.22 0.00
C VAL A 74 20.39 -5.59 -0.64
N MET A 75 19.55 -5.71 -1.67
CA MET A 75 19.37 -6.92 -2.44
C MET A 75 19.89 -6.76 -3.87
N ASP A 76 20.28 -7.87 -4.50
CA ASP A 76 20.64 -7.92 -5.91
C ASP A 76 19.38 -7.90 -6.81
N SER A 77 19.60 -7.88 -8.12
CA SER A 77 18.51 -7.95 -9.11
C SER A 77 17.77 -9.29 -9.12
N GLY A 78 18.33 -10.33 -8.50
CA GLY A 78 17.70 -11.64 -8.31
C GLY A 78 16.84 -11.74 -7.06
N GLY A 79 16.83 -10.71 -6.19
CA GLY A 79 16.09 -10.70 -4.93
C GLY A 79 16.83 -11.38 -3.76
N ASN A 80 18.14 -11.57 -3.87
CA ASN A 80 19.00 -12.13 -2.83
C ASN A 80 19.64 -11.03 -2.00
N LEU A 81 19.83 -11.27 -0.70
CA LEU A 81 20.51 -10.34 0.19
C LEU A 81 22.01 -10.26 -0.15
N VAL A 82 22.50 -9.04 -0.44
CA VAL A 82 23.92 -8.79 -0.74
C VAL A 82 24.63 -8.18 0.45
N ALA A 83 24.01 -7.19 1.09
CA ALA A 83 24.60 -6.49 2.22
C ALA A 83 23.52 -6.06 3.22
N PHE A 84 23.88 -6.06 4.49
CA PHE A 84 23.02 -5.65 5.58
C PHE A 84 23.82 -4.93 6.65
N ALA A 85 23.28 -3.83 7.18
CA ALA A 85 23.85 -3.13 8.33
C ALA A 85 22.77 -2.74 9.32
N ARG A 86 23.05 -2.99 10.60
CA ARG A 86 22.24 -2.56 11.73
C ARG A 86 23.01 -1.54 12.54
N MET A 87 22.40 -0.39 12.79
CA MET A 87 22.97 0.61 13.70
C MET A 87 22.73 0.22 15.15
N ASP A 88 23.63 0.66 16.03
CA ASP A 88 23.50 0.44 17.46
C ASP A 88 22.24 1.09 18.03
N GLY A 89 21.49 0.32 18.80
CA GLY A 89 20.22 0.74 19.37
C GLY A 89 19.07 0.90 18.38
N ALA A 90 19.22 0.44 17.12
CA ALA A 90 18.10 0.31 16.20
C ALA A 90 17.12 -0.78 16.68
N GLN A 91 15.83 -0.61 16.35
CA GLN A 91 14.78 -1.55 16.74
C GLN A 91 15.04 -2.95 16.13
N LEU A 92 14.93 -4.00 16.95
CA LEU A 92 15.21 -5.37 16.51
C LEU A 92 14.22 -5.86 15.43
N ALA A 93 12.95 -5.47 15.54
CA ALA A 93 11.93 -5.77 14.53
C ALA A 93 12.29 -5.19 13.14
N SER A 94 13.03 -4.07 13.11
CA SER A 94 13.41 -3.41 11.86
C SER A 94 14.41 -4.21 11.02
N ILE A 95 14.99 -5.31 11.55
CA ILE A 95 15.89 -6.19 10.79
C ILE A 95 15.07 -6.85 9.66
N ALA A 96 14.08 -7.67 10.05
CA ALA A 96 13.21 -8.36 9.10
C ALA A 96 12.41 -7.38 8.23
N ILE A 97 11.98 -6.23 8.78
CA ILE A 97 11.25 -5.22 8.01
C ILE A 97 12.14 -4.62 6.90
N SER A 98 13.40 -4.33 7.18
CA SER A 98 14.32 -3.77 6.18
C SER A 98 14.59 -4.77 5.06
N GLU A 99 14.83 -6.03 5.41
CA GLU A 99 15.00 -7.11 4.44
C GLU A 99 13.75 -7.33 3.58
N HIS A 100 12.56 -7.38 4.19
CA HIS A 100 11.30 -7.55 3.47
C HIS A 100 11.02 -6.37 2.53
N LYS A 101 11.26 -5.13 2.98
CA LYS A 101 11.13 -3.95 2.11
C LYS A 101 12.08 -3.99 0.91
N ALA A 102 13.33 -4.38 1.11
CA ALA A 102 14.30 -4.52 0.02
C ALA A 102 13.87 -5.61 -0.97
N ARG A 103 13.36 -6.75 -0.47
CA ARG A 103 12.86 -7.86 -1.28
C ARG A 103 11.68 -7.46 -2.16
N VAL A 104 10.68 -6.82 -1.56
CA VAL A 104 9.50 -6.34 -2.25
C VAL A 104 9.90 -5.28 -3.29
N ALA A 105 10.80 -4.36 -2.95
CA ALA A 105 11.26 -3.34 -3.89
C ALA A 105 11.90 -3.94 -5.15
N VAL A 106 12.73 -4.98 -5.00
CA VAL A 106 13.31 -5.69 -6.15
C VAL A 106 12.24 -6.44 -6.92
N LYS A 107 11.42 -7.28 -6.27
CA LYS A 107 10.39 -8.11 -6.92
C LYS A 107 9.35 -7.31 -7.70
N PHE A 108 8.98 -6.13 -7.22
CA PHE A 108 7.98 -5.26 -7.88
C PHE A 108 8.61 -4.12 -8.68
N ARG A 109 9.93 -3.97 -8.63
CA ARG A 109 10.73 -2.97 -9.37
C ARG A 109 10.20 -1.54 -9.16
N ARG A 110 9.75 -1.24 -7.95
CA ARG A 110 9.17 0.04 -7.53
C ARG A 110 9.31 0.22 -6.02
N GLU A 111 9.18 1.43 -5.51
CA GLU A 111 9.25 1.64 -4.06
C GLU A 111 8.06 0.99 -3.33
N THR A 112 8.32 0.49 -2.11
CA THR A 112 7.28 -0.11 -1.26
C THR A 112 6.17 0.87 -0.89
N LYS A 113 6.45 2.19 -0.94
CA LYS A 113 5.46 3.25 -0.73
C LYS A 113 4.30 3.17 -1.74
N ALA A 114 4.59 2.80 -2.98
CA ALA A 114 3.53 2.63 -3.97
C ALA A 114 2.61 1.44 -3.65
N ILE A 115 3.10 0.41 -2.95
CA ILE A 115 2.27 -0.72 -2.49
C ILE A 115 1.44 -0.29 -1.28
N GLU A 116 2.06 0.40 -0.31
CA GLU A 116 1.35 0.97 0.84
C GLU A 116 0.19 1.88 0.39
N GLY A 117 0.42 2.75 -0.60
CA GLY A 117 -0.62 3.61 -1.16
C GLY A 117 -1.80 2.82 -1.75
N GLY A 118 -1.52 1.68 -2.40
CA GLY A 118 -2.57 0.80 -2.92
C GLY A 118 -3.40 0.15 -1.81
N VAL A 119 -2.75 -0.29 -0.73
CA VAL A 119 -3.46 -0.83 0.44
C VAL A 119 -4.35 0.25 1.06
N GLN A 120 -3.84 1.47 1.21
CA GLN A 120 -4.59 2.61 1.72
C GLN A 120 -5.77 3.00 0.82
N SER A 121 -5.70 2.74 -0.49
CA SER A 121 -6.80 2.95 -1.43
C SER A 121 -7.79 1.76 -1.50
N GLY A 122 -7.68 0.79 -0.60
CA GLY A 122 -8.60 -0.36 -0.51
C GLY A 122 -8.21 -1.56 -1.37
N LEU A 123 -7.02 -1.58 -1.98
CA LEU A 123 -6.50 -2.72 -2.75
C LEU A 123 -5.94 -3.79 -1.79
N ASN A 124 -6.82 -4.38 -0.97
CA ASN A 124 -6.43 -5.31 0.10
C ASN A 124 -5.75 -6.60 -0.40
N TYR A 125 -5.92 -6.96 -1.68
CA TYR A 125 -5.22 -8.10 -2.29
C TYR A 125 -3.70 -7.90 -2.32
N LEU A 126 -3.20 -6.66 -2.21
CA LEU A 126 -1.76 -6.39 -2.14
C LEU A 126 -1.10 -7.00 -0.90
N LEU A 127 -1.87 -7.32 0.15
CA LEU A 127 -1.38 -7.98 1.36
C LEU A 127 -0.98 -9.44 1.13
N THR A 128 -1.34 -10.03 0.00
CA THR A 128 -1.07 -11.45 -0.31
C THR A 128 0.06 -11.66 -1.31
N LEU A 129 0.74 -10.59 -1.75
CA LEU A 129 1.65 -10.62 -2.91
C LEU A 129 3.13 -10.92 -2.58
N ASP A 130 3.50 -11.04 -1.30
CA ASP A 130 4.82 -11.48 -0.80
C ASP A 130 4.67 -12.15 0.57
#